data_AF-A0A7S0A0S7-F1
#
_entry.id   AF-A0A7S0A0S7-F1
#
_cell.length_a   1.000
_cell.length_b   1.000
_cell.length_c   1.000
_cell.angle_alpha   90.00
_cell.angle_beta   90.00
_cell.angle_gamma   90.00
#
_symmetry.space_group_name_H-M   'P 1'
#
loop_
_entity.id
_entity.type
_entity.pdbx_description
1 polymer ?
#
loop_
_entity_poly.entity_id
_entity_poly.type
_entity_poly.pdbx_seq_one_letter_code
_entity_poly.pdbx_strand_id
1 'polypeptide(L)'
;GVQHVVASRAAFAAITSDGAVITWGDPMVGDSTAVAERLAAGVRHVAAARNAFAAITADGAVATWGHPAYGSDSTAVAERLAAGVRHVVAADVGAFAAVAADGAVITWGDSEG
;
A
#
# COMPACT_ATOMS: atom_id res chain seq x y z
N GLY A 1 13.74 -14.09 -6.27
CA GLY A 1 13.07 -14.86 -5.19
C GLY A 1 12.29 -13.92 -4.28
N VAL A 2 11.32 -14.41 -3.49
CA VAL A 2 10.58 -13.58 -2.53
C VAL A 2 11.52 -13.04 -1.44
N GLN A 3 11.37 -11.77 -1.07
CA GLN A 3 12.15 -11.10 -0.02
C GLN A 3 11.31 -10.81 1.22
N HIS A 4 10.09 -10.32 1.03
CA HIS A 4 9.19 -9.93 2.10
C HIS A 4 7.77 -10.40 1.81
N VAL A 5 7.06 -10.81 2.86
CA VAL A 5 5.63 -11.14 2.80
C VAL A 5 4.94 -10.38 3.92
N VAL A 6 3.81 -9.75 3.60
CA VAL A 6 2.91 -9.11 4.56
C VAL A 6 1.52 -9.70 4.44
N ALA A 7 0.81 -9.72 5.57
CA ALA A 7 -0.53 -10.30 5.69
C ALA A 7 -1.52 -9.24 6.14
N SER A 8 -2.69 -9.23 5.49
CA SER A 8 -3.91 -8.64 6.02
C SER A 8 -4.72 -9.73 6.74
N ARG A 9 -5.96 -9.43 7.14
CA ARG A 9 -6.87 -10.42 7.73
C ARG A 9 -7.23 -11.54 6.75
N ALA A 10 -7.31 -11.25 5.46
CA ALA A 10 -7.88 -12.14 4.46
C ALA A 10 -6.99 -12.37 3.21
N ALA A 11 -5.89 -11.65 3.07
CA ALA A 11 -5.00 -11.75 1.93
C ALA A 11 -3.54 -11.49 2.30
N PHE A 12 -2.65 -11.73 1.33
CA PHE A 12 -1.22 -11.56 1.47
C PHE A 12 -0.65 -10.80 0.26
N ALA A 13 0.47 -10.15 0.48
CA ALA A 13 1.29 -9.56 -0.57
C ALA A 13 2.77 -9.92 -0.33
N ALA A 14 3.49 -10.25 -1.40
CA ALA A 14 4.92 -10.50 -1.38
C ALA A 14 5.66 -9.55 -2.31
N ILE A 15 6.85 -9.13 -1.89
CA ILE A 15 7.82 -8.40 -2.73
C ILE A 15 8.92 -9.37 -3.13
N THR A 16 9.24 -9.43 -4.41
CA THR A 16 10.34 -10.22 -4.95
C THR A 16 11.63 -9.41 -5.05
N SER A 17 12.77 -10.08 -5.24
CA SER A 17 14.11 -9.47 -5.34
C SER A 17 14.28 -8.49 -6.51
N ASP A 18 13.45 -8.62 -7.54
CA ASP A 18 13.34 -7.72 -8.70
C ASP A 18 12.26 -6.64 -8.52
N GLY A 19 11.65 -6.54 -7.32
CA GLY A 19 10.67 -5.51 -6.99
C GLY A 19 9.25 -5.79 -7.50
N ALA A 20 8.97 -6.97 -8.05
CA ALA A 20 7.60 -7.34 -8.40
C ALA A 20 6.75 -7.61 -7.15
N VAL A 21 5.44 -7.42 -7.28
CA VAL A 21 4.47 -7.73 -6.23
C VAL A 21 3.62 -8.92 -6.66
N ILE A 22 3.48 -9.88 -5.75
CA ILE A 22 2.58 -11.03 -5.90
C ILE A 22 1.53 -10.93 -4.81
N THR A 23 0.25 -11.00 -5.16
CA THR A 23 -0.85 -10.98 -4.19
C THR A 23 -1.69 -12.27 -4.27
N TRP A 24 -2.21 -12.74 -3.13
CA TRP A 24 -3.08 -13.92 -3.06
C TRP A 24 -4.00 -13.88 -1.83
N GLY A 25 -5.05 -14.70 -1.82
CA GLY A 25 -6.06 -14.74 -0.76
C GLY A 25 -7.42 -14.23 -1.24
N ASP A 26 -8.19 -13.61 -0.35
CA ASP A 26 -9.49 -13.04 -0.68
C ASP A 26 -9.38 -11.98 -1.79
N PRO A 27 -10.04 -12.15 -2.95
CA PRO A 27 -9.98 -11.19 -4.05
C PRO A 27 -10.46 -9.79 -3.68
N MET A 28 -11.41 -9.62 -2.75
CA MET A 28 -11.88 -8.29 -2.32
C MET A 28 -10.80 -7.48 -1.59
N VAL A 29 -9.74 -8.15 -1.12
CA VAL A 29 -8.65 -7.54 -0.35
C VAL A 29 -7.33 -7.61 -1.10
N GLY A 30 -7.03 -8.75 -1.73
CA GLY A 30 -5.76 -9.05 -2.38
C GLY A 30 -5.71 -8.72 -3.87
N ASP A 31 -6.83 -8.43 -4.54
CA ASP A 31 -6.79 -8.04 -5.95
C ASP A 31 -6.08 -6.68 -6.12
N SER A 32 -4.95 -6.71 -6.81
CA SER A 32 -4.11 -5.54 -7.10
C SER A 32 -4.14 -5.14 -8.58
N THR A 33 -5.00 -5.76 -9.39
CA THR A 33 -5.07 -5.53 -10.85
C THR A 33 -5.33 -4.06 -11.20
N ALA A 34 -6.19 -3.38 -10.43
CA ALA A 34 -6.51 -1.96 -10.62
C ALA A 34 -5.30 -1.01 -10.43
N VAL A 35 -4.24 -1.46 -9.75
CA VAL A 35 -3.02 -0.68 -9.52
C VAL A 35 -1.77 -1.34 -10.13
N ALA A 36 -1.94 -2.35 -10.98
CA ALA A 36 -0.84 -3.13 -11.54
C ALA A 36 0.18 -2.26 -12.29
N GLU A 37 -0.27 -1.25 -13.05
CA GLU A 37 0.63 -0.33 -13.76
C GLU A 37 1.51 0.48 -12.80
N ARG A 38 0.99 0.87 -11.64
CA ARG A 38 1.79 1.57 -10.61
C ARG A 38 2.80 0.62 -9.97
N LEU A 39 2.39 -0.62 -9.66
CA LEU A 39 3.28 -1.63 -9.08
C LEU A 39 4.39 -2.07 -10.04
N ALA A 40 4.15 -1.99 -11.36
CA ALA A 40 5.13 -2.33 -12.39
C ALA A 40 6.37 -1.42 -12.40
N ALA A 41 6.30 -0.24 -11.76
CA ALA A 41 7.48 0.59 -11.52
C ALA A 41 8.50 -0.05 -10.55
N GLY A 42 8.16 -1.20 -9.96
CA GLY A 42 8.92 -1.87 -8.92
C GLY A 42 8.52 -1.36 -7.54
N VAL A 43 8.53 -2.26 -6.56
CA VAL A 43 8.09 -2.00 -5.19
C VAL A 43 9.20 -2.35 -4.23
N ARG A 44 9.39 -1.47 -3.23
CA ARG A 44 10.44 -1.63 -2.22
C ARG A 44 9.91 -1.85 -0.81
N HIS A 45 8.63 -1.57 -0.57
CA HIS A 45 7.98 -1.74 0.73
C HIS A 45 6.47 -1.92 0.55
N VAL A 46 5.86 -2.75 1.39
CA VAL A 46 4.40 -2.91 1.48
C VAL A 46 3.99 -2.92 2.94
N ALA A 47 2.95 -2.18 3.29
CA ALA A 47 2.27 -2.25 4.57
C ALA A 47 0.85 -2.83 4.36
N ALA A 48 0.36 -3.56 5.36
CA ALA A 48 -0.96 -4.17 5.34
C ALA A 48 -1.77 -3.67 6.56
N ALA A 49 -2.96 -3.18 6.31
CA ALA A 49 -4.02 -3.01 7.31
C ALA A 49 -4.94 -4.24 7.30
N ARG A 50 -6.03 -4.23 8.08
CA ARG A 50 -6.97 -5.35 8.18
C ARG A 50 -7.45 -5.86 6.83
N ASN A 51 -7.86 -4.99 5.92
CA ASN A 51 -8.39 -5.36 4.61
C ASN A 51 -7.86 -4.47 3.46
N ALA A 52 -6.70 -3.86 3.63
CA ALA A 52 -6.10 -3.01 2.61
C ALA A 52 -4.57 -3.06 2.66
N PHE A 53 -3.94 -2.64 1.59
CA PHE A 53 -2.48 -2.57 1.46
C PHE A 53 -2.06 -1.21 0.91
N ALA A 54 -0.83 -0.83 1.24
CA ALA A 54 -0.15 0.32 0.67
C ALA A 54 1.29 -0.05 0.32
N ALA A 55 1.68 0.13 -0.95
CA ALA A 55 3.02 -0.13 -1.46
C ALA A 55 3.74 1.16 -1.77
N ILE A 56 5.05 1.21 -1.48
CA ILE A 56 5.94 2.26 -1.97
C ILE A 56 6.66 1.74 -3.20
N THR A 57 6.47 2.44 -4.32
CA THR A 57 7.13 2.14 -5.59
C THR A 57 8.58 2.61 -5.59
N ALA A 58 9.37 2.16 -6.58
CA ALA A 58 10.80 2.47 -6.67
C ALA A 58 11.08 3.96 -6.89
N ASP A 59 10.16 4.67 -7.55
CA ASP A 59 10.16 6.13 -7.73
C ASP A 59 9.65 6.90 -6.49
N GLY A 60 9.22 6.19 -5.45
CA GLY A 60 8.75 6.78 -4.21
C GLY A 60 7.28 7.19 -4.19
N ALA A 61 6.49 6.86 -5.23
CA ALA A 61 5.04 7.01 -5.14
C ALA A 61 4.41 5.94 -4.22
N VAL A 62 3.15 6.14 -3.83
CA VAL A 62 2.37 5.14 -3.09
C VAL A 62 1.18 4.65 -3.91
N ALA A 63 1.03 3.33 -3.97
CA ALA A 63 -0.15 2.66 -4.53
C ALA A 63 -0.92 1.95 -3.41
N THR A 64 -2.24 2.10 -3.39
CA THR A 64 -3.13 1.50 -2.39
C THR A 64 -4.15 0.58 -3.06
N TRP A 65 -4.50 -0.54 -2.42
CA TRP A 65 -5.53 -1.46 -2.90
C TRP A 65 -6.20 -2.21 -1.75
N GLY A 66 -7.27 -2.95 -2.06
CA GLY A 66 -8.12 -3.66 -1.11
C GLY A 66 -9.43 -2.93 -0.82
N HIS A 67 -10.04 -3.22 0.31
CA HIS A 67 -11.41 -2.80 0.61
C HIS A 67 -11.50 -1.28 0.88
N PRO A 68 -12.40 -0.53 0.19
CA PRO A 68 -12.51 0.93 0.29
C PRO A 68 -12.65 1.47 1.71
N ALA A 69 -13.48 0.80 2.54
CA ALA A 69 -13.70 1.18 3.93
C ALA A 69 -12.47 1.01 4.86
N TYR A 70 -11.35 0.47 4.37
CA TYR A 70 -10.15 0.21 5.17
C TYR A 70 -8.92 0.96 4.63
N GLY A 71 -9.12 2.13 4.02
CA GLY A 71 -8.02 3.02 3.62
C GLY A 71 -7.34 2.67 2.28
N SER A 72 -8.00 1.86 1.45
CA SER A 72 -7.54 1.65 0.07
C SER A 72 -7.79 2.87 -0.83
N ASP A 73 -8.74 3.74 -0.46
CA ASP A 73 -8.90 5.06 -1.08
C ASP A 73 -7.92 6.07 -0.48
N SER A 74 -6.97 6.50 -1.31
CA SER A 74 -5.98 7.53 -0.98
C SER A 74 -6.09 8.77 -1.87
N THR A 75 -7.21 8.92 -2.60
CA THR A 75 -7.41 9.98 -3.59
C THR A 75 -7.27 11.39 -3.01
N ALA A 76 -7.79 11.61 -1.79
CA ALA A 76 -7.70 12.89 -1.09
C ALA A 76 -6.27 13.36 -0.78
N VAL A 77 -5.29 12.45 -0.79
CA VAL A 77 -3.87 12.74 -0.53
C VAL A 77 -2.96 12.30 -1.69
N ALA A 78 -3.51 12.00 -2.87
CA ALA A 78 -2.79 11.41 -3.98
C ALA A 78 -1.57 12.24 -4.43
N GLU A 79 -1.70 13.56 -4.49
CA GLU A 79 -0.58 14.46 -4.86
C GLU A 79 0.57 14.37 -3.86
N ARG A 80 0.26 14.29 -2.56
CA ARG A 80 1.27 14.17 -1.50
C ARG A 80 1.93 12.80 -1.52
N LEU A 81 1.18 11.76 -1.88
CA LEU A 81 1.67 10.39 -2.03
C LEU A 81 2.49 10.16 -3.31
N ALA A 82 2.40 11.04 -4.29
CA ALA A 82 3.25 11.05 -5.48
C ALA A 82 4.62 11.71 -5.23
N ALA A 83 4.78 12.45 -4.13
CA ALA A 83 5.92 13.32 -3.85
C ALA A 83 7.05 12.67 -3.02
N GLY A 84 7.43 11.43 -3.36
CA GLY A 84 8.60 10.77 -2.77
C GLY A 84 8.40 10.36 -1.31
N VAL A 85 7.64 9.30 -1.08
CA VAL A 85 7.45 8.67 0.24
C VAL A 85 8.61 7.74 0.59
N ARG A 86 9.05 7.76 1.85
CA ARG A 86 10.15 6.94 2.38
C ARG A 86 9.67 5.71 3.13
N HIS A 87 8.64 5.87 3.95
CA HIS A 87 8.07 4.81 4.78
C HIS A 87 6.56 4.92 4.80
N VAL A 88 5.90 3.77 4.88
CA VAL A 88 4.46 3.64 5.10
C VAL A 88 4.24 2.62 6.21
N VAL A 89 3.35 2.97 7.13
CA VAL A 89 2.86 2.10 8.19
C VAL A 89 1.33 2.05 8.13
N ALA A 90 0.77 0.95 8.62
CA ALA A 90 -0.65 0.72 8.70
C ALA A 90 -1.06 0.47 10.15
N ALA A 91 -2.22 0.98 10.54
CA ALA A 91 -2.94 0.59 11.74
C ALA A 91 -3.96 -0.52 11.40
N ASP A 92 -4.42 -1.26 12.40
CA ASP A 92 -5.30 -2.41 12.20
C ASP A 92 -6.57 -2.05 11.40
N VAL A 93 -7.32 -1.04 11.82
CA VAL A 93 -8.67 -0.76 11.26
C VAL A 93 -8.66 -0.03 9.90
N GLY A 94 -7.51 0.11 9.24
CA GLY A 94 -7.45 0.70 7.88
C GLY A 94 -6.91 2.12 7.81
N ALA A 95 -6.43 2.69 8.92
CA ALA A 95 -5.67 3.93 8.88
C ALA A 95 -4.22 3.66 8.44
N PHE A 96 -3.65 4.58 7.68
CA PHE A 96 -2.27 4.55 7.20
C PHE A 96 -1.57 5.87 7.51
N ALA A 97 -0.25 5.79 7.67
CA ALA A 97 0.61 6.95 7.76
C ALA A 97 1.85 6.75 6.89
N ALA A 98 2.27 7.81 6.21
CA ALA A 98 3.47 7.88 5.41
C ALA A 98 4.37 9.02 5.86
N VAL A 99 5.68 8.83 5.70
CA VAL A 99 6.69 9.88 5.86
C VAL A 99 7.25 10.23 4.49
N ALA A 100 7.02 11.47 4.05
CA ALA A 100 7.54 12.01 2.80
C ALA A 100 9.05 12.32 2.90
N ALA A 101 9.69 12.55 1.75
CA ALA A 101 11.14 12.79 1.68
C ALA A 101 11.56 14.10 2.37
N ASP A 102 10.67 15.08 2.45
CA ASP A 102 10.83 16.34 3.17
C ASP A 102 10.55 16.22 4.68
N GLY A 103 10.16 15.04 5.16
CA GLY A 103 9.83 14.76 6.54
C GLY A 103 8.36 15.01 6.91
N ALA A 104 7.51 15.46 5.98
CA ALA A 104 6.10 15.64 6.23
C ALA A 104 5.40 14.30 6.50
N VAL A 105 4.44 14.30 7.44
CA VAL A 105 3.58 13.14 7.71
C VAL A 105 2.29 13.29 6.90
N ILE A 106 1.94 12.21 6.19
CA ILE A 106 0.70 12.11 5.40
C ILE A 106 -0.11 10.97 6.02
N THR A 107 -1.36 11.23 6.39
CA THR A 107 -2.28 10.21 6.91
C THR A 107 -3.48 10.08 5.99
N TRP A 108 -3.96 8.86 5.82
CA TRP A 108 -5.19 8.56 5.09
C TRP A 108 -5.77 7.25 5.61
N GLY A 109 -6.99 6.93 5.16
CA GLY A 109 -7.75 5.86 5.78
C GLY A 109 -8.29 6.31 7.13
N ASP A 110 -9.48 5.81 7.45
CA ASP A 110 -10.44 6.35 8.41
C ASP A 110 -11.35 7.44 7.81
N SER A 111 -12.55 7.01 7.41
CA SER A 111 -13.68 7.93 7.19
C SER A 111 -14.95 7.55 7.96
N GLU A 112 -14.97 6.45 8.72
CA GLU A 112 -16.10 6.04 9.57
C GLU A 112 -15.60 5.09 10.67
N GLY A 113 -15.78 5.49 11.94
CA GLY A 113 -15.99 4.57 13.06
C GLY A 113 -17.48 4.54 13.41
#